data_AF-A0A930RKS3-F1
#
_entry.id   AF-A0A930RKS3-F1
#
_cell.length_a   1.000
_cell.length_b   1.000
_cell.length_c   1.000
_cell.angle_alpha   90.00
_cell.angle_beta   90.00
_cell.angle_gamma   90.00
#
_symmetry.space_group_name_H-M   'P 1'
#
loop_
_entity.id
_entity.type
_entity.pdbx_description
1 polymer ?
#
loop_
_entity_poly.entity_id
_entity_poly.type
_entity_poly.pdbx_seq_one_letter_code
_entity_poly.pdbx_strand_id
1 'polypeptide(L)'
;MASKYRQLLVYVVVAGLYYLIPVFLIQDTGSAMFLLLIGIPVIVFVVSMLFSVKFGYYWYFPIVIGLLWIPNLFLLNDSAAFYILMYAVVSLIGQLIGLLFKK
;
A
#
# COMPACT_ATOMS: atom_id res chain seq x y z
N MET A 1 -4.84 -15.89 18.30
CA MET A 1 -4.05 -14.71 18.70
C MET A 1 -2.92 -14.39 17.69
N ALA A 2 -2.12 -15.37 17.26
CA ALA A 2 -1.02 -15.18 16.30
C ALA A 2 -1.40 -14.59 14.93
N SER A 3 -2.63 -14.81 14.43
CA SER A 3 -3.08 -14.26 13.14
C SER A 3 -3.24 -12.74 13.15
N LYS A 4 -3.74 -12.14 14.24
CA LYS A 4 -3.91 -10.68 14.35
C LYS A 4 -2.57 -9.94 14.33
N TYR A 5 -1.55 -10.46 15.04
CA TYR A 5 -0.20 -9.89 14.97
C TYR A 5 0.39 -9.97 13.57
N ARG A 6 0.18 -11.08 12.86
CA ARG A 6 0.62 -11.22 11.47
C ARG A 6 -0.10 -10.28 10.51
N GLN A 7 -1.38 -9.97 10.75
CA GLN A 7 -2.11 -8.94 10.00
C GLN A 7 -1.56 -7.54 10.30
N LEU A 8 -1.33 -7.23 11.58
CA LEU A 8 -0.74 -5.95 12.00
C LEU A 8 0.62 -5.70 11.36
N LEU A 9 1.47 -6.72 11.31
CA LEU A 9 2.80 -6.64 10.67
C LEU A 9 2.71 -6.21 9.20
N VAL A 10 1.67 -6.63 8.46
CA VAL A 10 1.51 -6.22 7.06
C VAL A 10 1.27 -4.72 6.94
N TYR A 11 0.42 -4.14 7.80
CA TYR A 11 0.21 -2.69 7.82
C TYR A 11 1.49 -1.93 8.19
N VAL A 12 2.24 -2.43 9.18
CA VAL A 12 3.52 -1.82 9.59
C VAL A 12 4.53 -1.85 8.45
N VAL A 13 4.62 -2.95 7.70
CA VAL A 13 5.50 -3.07 6.53
C VAL A 13 5.11 -2.07 5.45
N VAL A 14 3.81 -1.97 5.09
CA VAL A 14 3.36 -1.00 4.08
C VAL A 14 3.64 0.44 4.51
N ALA A 15 3.35 0.77 5.78
CA ALA A 15 3.66 2.08 6.35
C ALA A 15 5.17 2.38 6.27
N GLY A 16 6.01 1.43 6.67
CA GLY A 16 7.46 1.54 6.55
C GLY A 16 7.90 1.80 5.12
N LEU A 17 7.36 1.06 4.14
CA LEU A 17 7.69 1.28 2.73
C LEU A 17 7.24 2.67 2.25
N TYR A 18 6.06 3.15 2.66
CA TYR A 18 5.57 4.47 2.29
C TYR A 18 6.41 5.62 2.82
N TYR A 19 7.11 5.45 3.93
CA TYR A 19 7.92 6.51 4.52
C TYR A 19 9.41 6.35 4.21
N LEU A 20 9.90 5.11 4.05
CA LEU A 20 11.31 4.85 3.74
C LEU A 20 11.59 5.04 2.24
N ILE A 21 10.71 4.58 1.35
CA ILE A 21 10.94 4.70 -0.10
C ILE A 21 11.11 6.17 -0.53
N PRO A 22 10.23 7.11 -0.14
CA PRO A 22 10.40 8.51 -0.52
C PRO A 22 11.67 9.14 0.04
N VAL A 23 12.08 8.78 1.26
CA VAL A 23 13.24 9.37 1.93
C VAL A 23 14.57 8.87 1.36
N PHE A 24 14.66 7.60 0.97
CA PHE A 24 15.94 6.99 0.58
C PHE A 24 16.12 6.82 -0.93
N LEU A 25 15.04 6.72 -1.70
CA LEU A 25 15.10 6.31 -3.10
C LEU A 25 14.71 7.42 -4.08
N ILE A 26 14.15 8.54 -3.61
CA ILE A 26 13.86 9.70 -4.44
C ILE A 26 15.07 10.63 -4.44
N GLN A 27 15.88 10.56 -5.48
CA GLN A 27 17.04 11.45 -5.68
C GLN A 27 16.78 12.51 -6.76
N ASP A 28 15.85 12.22 -7.66
CA ASP A 28 15.46 13.08 -8.78
C ASP A 28 13.96 12.94 -9.05
N THR A 29 13.41 13.85 -9.85
CA THR A 29 11.97 13.84 -10.16
C THR A 29 11.54 12.61 -10.96
N GLY A 30 12.40 12.10 -11.83
CA GLY A 30 12.11 10.91 -12.64
C GLY A 30 11.98 9.66 -11.77
N SER A 31 12.95 9.43 -10.88
CA SER A 31 12.89 8.32 -9.90
C SER A 31 11.70 8.47 -8.94
N ALA A 32 11.38 9.69 -8.51
CA ALA A 32 10.17 9.98 -7.73
C ALA A 32 8.90 9.48 -8.44
N MET A 33 8.70 9.92 -9.68
CA MET A 33 7.49 9.62 -10.44
C MET A 33 7.38 8.13 -10.75
N PHE A 34 8.49 7.47 -11.10
CA PHE A 34 8.52 6.03 -11.31
C PHE A 34 8.09 5.26 -10.05
N LEU A 35 8.62 5.61 -8.88
CA LEU A 35 8.29 4.95 -7.63
C LEU A 35 6.84 5.21 -7.22
N LEU A 36 6.35 6.44 -7.32
CA LEU A 36 4.99 6.81 -6.92
C LEU A 36 3.91 6.17 -7.80
N LEU A 37 4.17 6.06 -9.12
CA LEU A 37 3.19 5.63 -10.10
C LEU A 37 3.26 4.15 -10.45
N ILE A 38 4.42 3.51 -10.27
CA ILE A 38 4.63 2.10 -10.65
C ILE A 38 5.12 1.29 -9.44
N GLY A 39 6.25 1.69 -8.84
CA GLY A 39 6.89 0.92 -7.78
C GLY A 39 5.97 0.64 -6.58
N ILE A 40 5.46 1.71 -5.96
CA ILE A 40 4.58 1.62 -4.80
C ILE A 40 3.26 0.92 -5.15
N PRO A 41 2.54 1.26 -6.23
CA PRO A 41 1.36 0.52 -6.66
C PRO A 41 1.58 -0.99 -6.81
N VAL A 42 2.67 -1.42 -7.45
CA VAL A 42 2.97 -2.85 -7.61
C VAL A 42 3.17 -3.53 -6.25
N ILE A 43 3.92 -2.89 -5.34
CA ILE A 43 4.11 -3.40 -3.98
C ILE A 43 2.78 -3.51 -3.24
N VAL A 44 1.96 -2.45 -3.26
CA VAL A 44 0.64 -2.42 -2.63
C VAL A 44 -0.25 -3.54 -3.17
N PHE A 45 -0.27 -3.72 -4.48
CA PHE A 45 -1.02 -4.76 -5.15
C PHE A 45 -0.61 -6.16 -4.64
N VAL A 46 0.69 -6.48 -4.73
CA VAL A 46 1.22 -7.80 -4.34
C VAL A 46 0.98 -8.07 -2.86
N VAL A 47 1.25 -7.10 -1.98
CA VAL A 47 1.04 -7.25 -0.53
C VAL A 47 -0.44 -7.48 -0.21
N SER A 48 -1.34 -6.72 -0.85
CA SER A 48 -2.80 -6.85 -0.65
C SER A 48 -3.32 -8.20 -1.15
N MET A 49 -2.81 -8.67 -2.29
CA MET A 49 -3.14 -9.99 -2.83
C MET A 49 -2.70 -11.11 -1.88
N LEU A 50 -1.43 -11.10 -1.45
CA LEU A 50 -0.89 -12.09 -0.52
C LEU A 50 -1.60 -12.05 0.84
N PHE A 51 -1.96 -10.86 1.32
CA PHE A 51 -2.77 -10.69 2.52
C PHE A 51 -4.13 -11.38 2.39
N SER A 52 -4.84 -11.15 1.27
CA SER A 52 -6.15 -11.76 1.01
C SER A 52 -6.09 -13.28 0.87
N VAL A 53 -5.07 -13.82 0.18
CA VAL A 53 -4.84 -15.28 0.10
C VAL A 53 -4.67 -15.88 1.49
N LYS A 54 -3.90 -15.22 2.35
CA LYS A 54 -3.53 -15.74 3.68
C LYS A 54 -4.62 -15.58 4.74
N PHE A 55 -5.35 -14.46 4.71
CA PHE A 55 -6.28 -14.10 5.77
C PHE A 55 -7.74 -13.98 5.30
N GLY A 56 -7.98 -13.88 3.99
CA GLY A 56 -9.28 -13.56 3.39
C GLY A 56 -9.42 -12.09 3.01
N TYR A 57 -10.53 -11.79 2.35
CA TYR A 57 -10.92 -10.44 2.02
C TYR A 57 -11.34 -9.65 3.26
N TYR A 58 -10.81 -8.45 3.40
CA TYR A 58 -11.22 -7.47 4.41
C TYR A 58 -11.55 -6.14 3.76
N TRP A 59 -12.80 -5.71 3.87
CA TRP A 59 -13.30 -4.50 3.22
C TRP A 59 -12.60 -3.21 3.69
N TYR A 60 -12.14 -3.17 4.94
CA TYR A 60 -11.47 -2.00 5.51
C TYR A 60 -9.96 -1.96 5.22
N PHE A 61 -9.35 -3.07 4.81
CA PHE A 61 -7.91 -3.12 4.54
C PHE A 61 -7.46 -2.11 3.46
N PRO A 62 -8.14 -1.95 2.31
CA PRO A 62 -7.74 -0.97 1.29
C PRO A 62 -7.87 0.47 1.78
N ILE A 63 -8.87 0.74 2.63
CA ILE A 63 -9.06 2.05 3.25
C ILE A 63 -7.86 2.37 4.13
N VAL A 64 -7.48 1.44 5.01
CA VAL A 64 -6.30 1.62 5.87
C VAL A 64 -5.03 1.81 5.03
N ILE A 65 -4.84 1.04 3.96
CA ILE A 65 -3.69 1.20 3.05
C ILE A 65 -3.64 2.59 2.45
N GLY A 66 -4.76 3.13 1.94
CA GLY A 66 -4.81 4.51 1.45
C GLY A 66 -4.48 5.53 2.56
N LEU A 67 -5.05 5.36 3.76
CA LEU A 67 -4.83 6.29 4.88
C LEU A 67 -3.38 6.28 5.40
N LEU A 68 -2.65 5.17 5.28
CA LEU A 68 -1.23 5.12 5.61
C LEU A 68 -0.39 6.06 4.76
N TRP A 69 -0.90 6.56 3.63
CA TRP A 69 -0.19 7.55 2.82
C TRP A 69 -0.28 8.98 3.38
N ILE A 70 -1.22 9.28 4.28
CA ILE A 70 -1.51 10.65 4.74
C ILE A 70 -0.28 11.41 5.23
N PRO A 71 0.67 10.83 5.99
CA PRO A 71 1.84 11.59 6.44
C PRO A 71 2.67 12.18 5.30
N ASN A 72 2.67 11.57 4.11
CA ASN A 72 3.38 12.10 2.95
C ASN A 72 2.72 13.38 2.39
N LEU A 73 1.47 13.72 2.74
CA LEU A 73 0.86 14.99 2.37
C LEU A 73 1.55 16.20 3.00
N PHE A 74 2.17 16.02 4.18
CA PHE A 74 2.91 17.09 4.84
C PHE A 74 4.34 17.24 4.31
N LEU A 75 4.83 16.23 3.59
CA LEU A 75 6.19 16.18 3.04
C LEU A 75 6.24 16.50 1.54
N LEU A 76 5.15 16.21 0.84
CA LEU A 76 4.98 16.40 -0.60
C LEU A 76 3.98 17.54 -0.87
N ASN A 77 3.79 17.88 -2.14
CA ASN A 77 2.82 18.90 -2.55
C ASN A 77 1.37 18.38 -2.51
N ASP A 78 0.40 19.26 -2.75
CA ASP A 78 -1.04 18.97 -2.71
C ASP A 78 -1.49 17.83 -3.63
N SER A 79 -0.77 17.58 -4.73
CA SER A 79 -1.09 16.47 -5.64
C SER A 79 -0.90 15.10 -4.99
N ALA A 80 -0.17 15.02 -3.87
CA ALA A 80 0.04 13.79 -3.13
C ALA A 80 -1.25 13.17 -2.59
N ALA A 81 -2.32 13.95 -2.44
CA ALA A 81 -3.63 13.47 -2.01
C ALA A 81 -4.24 12.44 -2.99
N PHE A 82 -3.92 12.54 -4.28
CA PHE A 82 -4.40 11.61 -5.30
C PHE A 82 -3.94 10.17 -5.05
N TYR A 83 -2.74 9.97 -4.49
CA TYR A 83 -2.20 8.64 -4.24
C TYR A 83 -2.94 7.89 -3.11
N ILE A 84 -3.65 8.58 -2.21
CA ILE A 84 -4.50 7.96 -1.20
C ILE A 84 -5.55 7.07 -1.87
N LEU A 85 -6.30 7.66 -2.82
CA LEU A 85 -7.35 6.95 -3.54
C LEU A 85 -6.74 5.89 -4.46
N MET A 86 -5.66 6.23 -5.19
CA MET A 86 -4.98 5.29 -6.06
C MET A 86 -4.56 4.02 -5.32
N TYR A 87 -3.86 4.16 -4.19
CA TYR A 87 -3.35 3.01 -3.45
C TYR A 87 -4.46 2.21 -2.77
N ALA A 88 -5.55 2.87 -2.35
CA ALA A 88 -6.74 2.16 -1.87
C ALA A 88 -7.39 1.31 -2.99
N VAL A 89 -7.56 1.87 -4.20
CA VAL A 89 -8.13 1.13 -5.33
C VAL A 89 -7.22 -0.04 -5.75
N VAL A 90 -5.91 0.20 -5.85
CA VAL A 90 -4.94 -0.85 -6.18
C VAL A 90 -4.95 -1.96 -5.12
N SER A 91 -5.03 -1.60 -3.83
CA SER A 91 -5.14 -2.56 -2.74
C SER A 91 -6.43 -3.38 -2.81
N LEU A 92 -7.55 -2.74 -3.14
CA LEU A 92 -8.84 -3.41 -3.34
C LEU A 92 -8.74 -4.45 -4.46
N ILE A 93 -8.21 -4.06 -5.63
CA ILE A 93 -8.01 -4.98 -6.76
C ILE A 93 -7.10 -6.14 -6.37
N GLY A 94 -6.00 -5.86 -5.67
CA GLY A 94 -5.11 -6.90 -5.13
C GLY A 94 -5.84 -7.89 -4.24
N GLN A 95 -6.65 -7.41 -3.29
CA GLN A 95 -7.41 -8.30 -2.41
C GLN A 95 -8.47 -9.12 -3.16
N LEU A 96 -9.19 -8.52 -4.11
CA LEU A 96 -10.19 -9.20 -4.92
C LEU A 96 -9.56 -10.32 -5.75
N ILE A 97 -8.39 -10.07 -6.35
CA ILE A 97 -7.64 -11.10 -7.05
C ILE A 97 -7.15 -12.17 -6.07
N GLY A 98 -6.59 -11.78 -4.92
CA GLY A 98 -6.14 -12.73 -3.90
C GLY A 98 -7.26 -13.63 -3.36
N LEU A 99 -8.51 -13.14 -3.33
CA LEU A 99 -9.66 -13.93 -2.94
C LEU A 99 -9.89 -15.11 -3.90
N LEU A 100 -9.64 -14.94 -5.20
CA LEU A 100 -9.77 -16.00 -6.21
C LEU A 100 -8.78 -17.16 -5.99
N PHE A 101 -7.66 -16.89 -5.32
CA PHE A 101 -6.63 -17.89 -5.02
C PHE A 101 -6.73 -18.44 -3.58
N LYS A 102 -7.67 -17.93 -2.77
CA LYS A 102 -7.90 -18.44 -1.43
C LYS A 102 -8.60 -19.81 -1.52
N LYS A 103 -7.89 -20.85 -1.09
CA LYS A 103 -8.42 -22.22 -0.96
C LYS A 103 -9.23 -22.38 0.32
#